data_AF-A0A6N6WRD8-F1
#
_entry.id   AF-A0A6N6WRD8-F1
#
_cell.length_a   1.000
_cell.length_b   1.000
_cell.length_c   1.000
_cell.angle_alpha   90.00
_cell.angle_beta   90.00
_cell.angle_gamma   90.00
#
_symmetry.space_group_name_H-M   'P 1'
#
loop_
_entity.id
_entity.type
_entity.pdbx_description
1 polymer ?
#
loop_
_entity_poly.entity_id
_entity_poly.type
_entity_poly.pdbx_seq_one_letter_code
_entity_poly.pdbx_strand_id
1 'polypeptide(L)'
;ERLKKLIWLAAQDVKSELAGREAYEYQELASLVGVTSKNWSETFTERWVAMKHIFLQLDSEALLLLTRTRSKQKATFSQQNIAKLD
;
A
#
# COMPACT_ATOMS: atom_id res chain seq x y z
N GLU A 1 6.28 16.42 12.44
CA GLU A 1 7.14 16.07 11.29
C GLU A 1 7.63 14.62 11.25
N ARG A 2 8.26 14.07 12.31
CA ARG A 2 8.78 12.67 12.26
C ARG A 2 7.74 11.62 11.88
N LEU A 3 6.55 11.64 12.51
CA LEU A 3 5.49 10.68 12.20
C LEU A 3 5.05 10.76 10.73
N LYS A 4 4.87 11.99 10.20
CA LYS A 4 4.54 12.19 8.78
C LYS A 4 5.62 11.60 7.88
N LYS A 5 6.90 11.81 8.22
CA LYS A 5 8.03 11.23 7.48
C LYS A 5 7.98 9.70 7.49
N LEU A 6 7.72 9.10 8.65
CA LEU A 6 7.60 7.64 8.78
C LEU A 6 6.44 7.06 7.97
N ILE A 7 5.27 7.72 7.99
CA ILE A 7 4.12 7.33 7.16
C ILE A 7 4.48 7.38 5.68
N TRP A 8 5.18 8.44 5.26
CA TRP A 8 5.58 8.60 3.86
C TRP A 8 6.60 7.54 3.43
N LEU A 9 7.57 7.22 4.30
CA LEU A 9 8.53 6.14 4.06
C LEU A 9 7.85 4.77 3.98
N ALA A 10 6.84 4.50 4.81
CA ALA A 10 6.09 3.25 4.75
C ALA A 10 5.31 3.12 3.43
N ALA A 11 4.71 4.21 2.95
CA ALA A 11 4.05 4.23 1.65
C ALA A 11 5.03 3.93 0.50
N GLN A 12 6.23 4.52 0.58
CA GLN A 12 7.29 4.29 -0.41
C GLN A 12 7.81 2.85 -0.37
N ASP A 13 8.04 2.31 0.82
CA ASP A 13 8.53 0.93 1.01
C ASP A 13 7.55 -0.09 0.45
N VAL A 14 6.26 0.03 0.79
CA VAL A 14 5.21 -0.86 0.24
C VAL A 14 5.13 -0.75 -1.28
N LYS A 15 5.22 0.47 -1.84
CA LYS A 15 5.25 0.64 -3.30
C LYS A 15 6.47 -0.03 -3.94
N SER A 16 7.64 0.05 -3.33
CA SER A 16 8.86 -0.62 -3.81
C SER A 16 8.74 -2.14 -3.72
N GLU A 17 8.23 -2.65 -2.60
CA GLU A 17 7.99 -4.08 -2.35
C GLU A 17 7.03 -4.66 -3.40
N LEU A 18 5.90 -3.99 -3.68
CA LEU A 18 4.96 -4.38 -4.74
C LEU A 18 5.57 -4.32 -6.14
N ALA A 19 6.58 -3.47 -6.36
CA ALA A 19 7.32 -3.39 -7.61
C ALA A 19 8.49 -4.40 -7.70
N GLY A 20 8.65 -5.29 -6.70
CA GLY A 20 9.74 -6.27 -6.64
C GLY A 20 11.11 -5.66 -6.41
N ARG A 21 11.18 -4.47 -5.79
CA ARG A 21 12.43 -3.76 -5.47
C ARG A 21 12.83 -4.00 -4.02
N GLU A 22 14.06 -3.63 -3.70
CA GLU A 22 14.61 -3.72 -2.34
C GLU A 22 13.80 -2.85 -1.35
N ALA A 23 13.64 -3.38 -0.14
CA ALA A 23 13.02 -2.71 0.99
C ALA A 23 14.08 -2.03 1.86
N TYR A 24 13.66 -1.05 2.67
CA TYR A 24 14.59 -0.37 3.57
C TYR A 24 15.09 -1.27 4.69
N GLU A 25 16.37 -1.13 5.00
CA GLU A 25 16.96 -1.68 6.23
C GLU A 25 16.57 -0.86 7.46
N TYR A 26 16.38 -1.51 8.61
CA TYR A 26 15.94 -0.83 9.84
C TYR A 26 16.93 0.25 10.33
N GLN A 27 18.24 0.04 10.12
CA GLN A 27 19.24 1.04 10.43
C GLN A 27 19.12 2.28 9.54
N GLU A 28 18.80 2.08 8.26
CA GLU A 28 18.58 3.17 7.31
C GLU A 28 17.33 3.96 7.69
N LEU A 29 16.23 3.28 8.00
CA LEU A 29 14.99 3.93 8.44
C LEU A 29 15.21 4.77 9.72
N ALA A 30 15.96 4.24 10.69
CA ALA A 30 16.29 4.95 11.91
C ALA A 30 17.02 6.27 11.59
N SER A 31 18.02 6.22 10.71
CA SER A 31 18.76 7.40 10.23
C SER A 31 17.84 8.38 9.52
N LEU A 32 16.99 7.89 8.61
CA LEU A 32 16.05 8.72 7.86
C LEU A 32 15.06 9.44 8.78
N VAL A 33 14.56 8.83 9.85
CA VAL A 33 13.64 9.50 10.79
C VAL A 33 14.34 10.21 11.95
N GLY A 34 15.68 10.24 11.95
CA GLY A 34 16.51 10.93 12.93
C GLY A 34 16.38 10.33 14.32
N VAL A 35 16.44 9.00 14.43
CA VAL A 35 16.48 8.25 15.70
C VAL A 35 17.64 7.26 15.69
N THR A 36 18.08 6.85 16.87
CA THR A 36 19.11 5.81 17.00
C THR A 36 18.52 4.43 16.68
N SER A 37 19.37 3.49 16.25
CA SER A 37 18.93 2.10 16.01
C SER A 37 18.31 1.45 17.26
N LYS A 38 18.79 1.81 18.46
CA LYS A 38 18.21 1.36 19.73
C LYS A 38 16.78 1.88 19.91
N ASN A 39 16.58 3.18 19.74
CA ASN A 39 15.25 3.78 19.86
C ASN A 39 14.30 3.19 18.80
N TRP A 40 14.81 2.94 17.59
CA TRP A 40 14.06 2.27 16.53
C TRP A 40 13.55 0.90 16.98
N SER A 41 14.45 0.03 17.45
CA SER A 41 14.09 -1.31 17.89
C SER A 41 13.06 -1.32 19.02
N GLU A 42 13.17 -0.35 19.96
CA GLU A 42 12.34 -0.28 21.15
C GLU A 42 10.95 0.34 20.91
N THR A 43 10.81 1.27 19.95
CA THR A 43 9.58 2.08 19.85
C THR A 43 8.98 2.21 18.45
N PHE A 44 9.73 1.95 17.39
CA PHE A 44 9.29 2.20 16.01
C PHE A 44 9.00 0.92 15.22
N THR A 45 9.61 -0.21 15.55
CA THR A 45 9.46 -1.47 14.80
C THR A 45 7.99 -1.88 14.63
N GLU A 46 7.22 -1.95 15.72
CA GLU A 46 5.80 -2.35 15.67
C GLU A 46 4.96 -1.35 14.87
N ARG A 47 5.20 -0.05 15.07
CA ARG A 47 4.49 1.01 14.35
C ARG A 47 4.80 0.98 12.86
N TRP A 48 6.04 0.69 12.49
CA TRP A 48 6.47 0.51 11.11
C TRP A 48 5.70 -0.63 10.43
N VAL A 49 5.68 -1.81 11.07
CA VAL A 49 4.95 -2.97 10.56
C VAL A 49 3.46 -2.65 10.40
N ALA A 50 2.85 -1.99 11.38
CA ALA A 50 1.45 -1.57 11.31
C ALA A 50 1.17 -0.61 10.14
N MET A 51 2.07 0.37 9.90
CA MET A 51 1.92 1.28 8.76
C MET A 51 2.03 0.55 7.42
N LYS A 52 2.98 -0.38 7.27
CA LYS A 52 3.08 -1.20 6.05
C LYS A 52 1.81 -2.01 5.81
N HIS A 53 1.29 -2.62 6.87
CA HIS A 53 0.06 -3.40 6.80
C HIS A 53 -1.13 -2.57 6.32
N ILE A 54 -1.29 -1.35 6.84
CA ILE A 54 -2.35 -0.42 6.40
C ILE A 54 -2.23 -0.12 4.89
N PHE A 55 -1.03 0.18 4.40
CA PHE A 55 -0.83 0.47 2.97
C PHE A 55 -1.10 -0.74 2.07
N LEU A 56 -0.66 -1.94 2.48
CA LEU A 56 -0.96 -3.19 1.76
C LEU A 56 -2.46 -3.49 1.71
N GLN A 57 -3.16 -3.28 2.82
CA GLN A 57 -4.61 -3.45 2.89
C GLN A 57 -5.33 -2.45 1.97
N LEU A 58 -4.95 -1.17 2.02
CA LEU A 58 -5.54 -0.13 1.17
C LEU A 58 -5.36 -0.44 -0.32
N ASP A 59 -4.17 -0.89 -0.73
CA ASP A 59 -3.90 -1.26 -2.13
C ASP A 59 -4.75 -2.46 -2.56
N SER A 60 -4.82 -3.49 -1.72
CA SER A 60 -5.62 -4.71 -1.97
C SER A 60 -7.12 -4.39 -2.08
N GLU A 61 -7.65 -3.56 -1.19
CA GLU A 61 -9.05 -3.13 -1.23
C GLU A 61 -9.36 -2.30 -2.47
N ALA A 62 -8.45 -1.40 -2.88
CA ALA A 62 -8.60 -0.62 -4.10
C ALA A 62 -8.64 -1.53 -5.34
N LEU A 63 -7.74 -2.52 -5.43
CA LEU A 63 -7.73 -3.50 -6.52
C LEU A 63 -9.02 -4.34 -6.57
N LEU A 64 -9.53 -4.77 -5.42
CA LEU A 64 -10.79 -5.51 -5.32
C LEU A 64 -11.98 -4.66 -5.81
N LEU A 65 -12.04 -3.39 -5.39
CA LEU A 65 -13.09 -2.46 -5.79
C LEU A 65 -13.06 -2.19 -7.31
N LEU A 66 -11.87 -1.97 -7.87
CA LEU A 66 -11.68 -1.78 -9.31
C LEU A 66 -12.12 -3.02 -10.10
N THR A 67 -11.73 -4.20 -9.63
CA THR A 67 -12.09 -5.49 -10.27
C THR A 67 -13.61 -5.69 -10.29
N ARG A 68 -14.28 -5.44 -9.15
CA ARG A 68 -15.74 -5.51 -9.05
C ARG A 68 -16.43 -4.51 -9.99
N THR A 69 -15.94 -3.28 -10.02
CA THR A 69 -16.48 -2.21 -10.86
C THR A 69 -16.37 -2.56 -12.35
N ARG A 70 -15.20 -3.05 -12.77
CA ARG A 70 -14.96 -3.48 -14.16
C ARG A 70 -15.82 -4.68 -14.54
N SER A 71 -15.96 -5.65 -13.65
CA SER A 71 -16.83 -6.82 -13.85
C SER A 71 -18.29 -6.39 -14.07
N LYS A 72 -18.79 -5.48 -13.23
CA LYS A 72 -20.14 -4.91 -13.36
C LYS A 72 -20.33 -4.18 -14.69
N GLN A 73 -19.39 -3.31 -15.07
CA GLN A 73 -19.44 -2.60 -16.36
C GLN A 73 -19.47 -3.56 -17.55
N LYS A 74 -18.61 -4.59 -17.55
CA LYS A 74 -18.57 -5.60 -18.61
C LYS A 74 -19.91 -6.33 -18.74
N ALA A 75 -20.52 -6.74 -17.62
CA ALA A 75 -21.82 -7.42 -17.62
C ALA A 75 -22.93 -6.51 -18.19
N THR A 76 -23.01 -5.26 -17.73
CA THR A 76 -24.01 -4.30 -18.21
C THR A 76 -23.88 -4.02 -19.71
N PHE A 77 -22.67 -3.76 -20.21
CA PHE A 77 -22.48 -3.49 -21.64
C PHE A 77 -22.74 -4.72 -22.52
N SER A 78 -22.44 -5.93 -22.04
CA SER A 78 -22.78 -7.16 -22.75
C SER A 78 -24.29 -7.34 -22.89
N GLN A 79 -25.07 -7.07 -21.83
CA GLN A 79 -26.53 -7.16 -21.87
C GLN A 79 -27.15 -6.13 -22.82
N GLN A 80 -26.66 -4.88 -22.82
CA GLN A 80 -27.16 -3.83 -23.72
C GLN A 80 -26.93 -4.15 -25.20
N ASN A 81 -25.83 -4.82 -25.55
CA ASN A 81 -25.58 -5.21 -26.94
C ASN A 81 -26.50 -6.34 -27.40
N ILE A 82 -26.83 -7.30 -26.52
CA ILE A 82 -27.77 -8.38 -26.83
C ILE A 82 -29.17 -7.80 -27.06
N ALA A 83 -29.63 -6.89 -26.19
CA ALA A 83 -30.96 -6.29 -26.29
C ALA A 83 -31.15 -5.34 -27.50
N LYS A 84 -30.09 -4.99 -28.23
CA LYS A 84 -30.15 -4.17 -29.45
C LYS A 84 -30.15 -4.99 -30.74
N LEU A 85 -29.95 -6.31 -30.64
CA LEU A 85 -29.84 -7.21 -31.80
C LEU A 85 -31.18 -7.88 -32.18
N ASP A 86 -32.25 -7.64 -31.41
CA ASP A 86 -33.64 -8.02 -31.69
C ASP A 86 -34.43 -6.83 -32.27
#